data_AF-A0A822B6E4-F1
#
_entry.id   AF-A0A822B6E4-F1
#
_cell.length_a   1.000
_cell.length_b   1.000
_cell.length_c   1.000
_cell.angle_alpha   90.00
_cell.angle_beta   90.00
_cell.angle_gamma   90.00
#
_symmetry.space_group_name_H-M   'P 1'
#
loop_
_entity.id
_entity.type
_entity.pdbx_description
1 polymer ?
#
loop_
_entity_poly.entity_id
_entity_poly.type
_entity_poly.pdbx_seq_one_letter_code
_entity_poly.pdbx_strand_id
1 'polypeptide(L)'
;DFHLRAFYIPPDQDSFVCSHPQSSGMTKCSDIPKLRKGNLTCELDFHTYNEQSSKYPGKPINGCVNWNQYYKFCNVSDKNPYSGSISFDNIGLAWVVIFQIISLENWVNIMYYIQDAHSFWDWIYFVCLIVIGSFFMINLCLVVIATQFRETKKRETERMLNERRRFSRSSSTLLSDEPGSCWEETIKYMECLYKHAHKKINILWKNYKLNHANVRLIDKILLK
;
A
#
# COMPACT_ATOMS: atom_id res chain seq x y z
N ASP A 1 10.42 26.10 40.26
CA ASP A 1 11.36 25.06 39.84
C ASP A 1 11.31 24.82 38.35
N PHE A 2 12.33 25.31 37.62
CA PHE A 2 12.55 24.89 36.24
C PHE A 2 13.34 23.58 36.27
N HIS A 3 12.68 22.46 35.98
CA HIS A 3 13.39 21.21 35.67
C HIS A 3 14.01 21.33 34.28
N LEU A 4 15.15 22.01 34.19
CA LEU A 4 15.96 22.02 32.99
C LEU A 4 16.48 20.60 32.74
N ARG A 5 16.20 20.08 31.55
CA ARG A 5 16.70 18.78 31.11
C ARG A 5 18.09 18.96 30.50
N ALA A 6 18.90 17.90 30.56
CA ALA A 6 20.24 17.91 29.98
C ALA A 6 20.24 18.12 28.44
N PHE A 7 19.13 17.81 27.78
CA PHE A 7 18.93 17.99 26.35
C PHE A 7 17.55 18.60 26.06
N TYR A 8 17.43 19.24 24.90
CA TYR A 8 16.19 19.89 24.47
C TYR A 8 15.15 18.85 24.03
N ILE A 9 13.92 18.99 24.55
CA ILE A 9 12.77 18.21 24.12
C ILE A 9 11.65 19.21 23.77
N PRO A 10 11.10 19.20 22.55
CA PRO A 10 10.00 20.07 22.17
C PRO A 10 8.72 19.73 22.96
N PRO A 11 7.78 20.67 23.12
CA PRO A 11 6.51 20.39 23.79
C PRO A 11 5.59 19.49 22.98
N ASP A 12 5.65 19.57 21.64
CA ASP A 12 4.73 18.91 20.72
C ASP A 12 5.27 17.59 20.15
N GLN A 13 6.52 17.23 20.47
CA GLN A 13 7.22 16.06 19.92
C GLN A 13 8.00 15.33 21.02
N ASP A 14 8.11 14.02 20.88
CA ASP A 14 8.81 13.18 21.86
C ASP A 14 10.34 13.31 21.81
N SER A 15 10.90 13.84 20.72
CA SER A 15 12.35 13.93 20.50
C SER A 15 12.70 15.06 19.53
N PHE A 16 13.83 15.72 19.76
CA PHE A 16 14.44 16.65 18.83
C PHE A 16 15.73 16.04 18.29
N VAL A 17 15.82 15.89 16.97
CA VAL A 17 17.00 15.33 16.30
C VAL A 17 17.76 16.48 15.65
N CYS A 18 19.05 16.57 15.95
CA CYS A 18 19.93 17.58 15.38
C CYS A 18 20.93 16.92 14.42
N SER A 19 21.39 17.69 13.44
CA SER A 19 22.48 17.32 12.55
C SER A 19 23.83 17.60 13.19
N HIS A 20 24.76 16.65 12.99
CA HIS A 20 26.15 16.86 13.35
C HIS A 20 26.78 17.93 12.41
N PRO A 21 27.73 18.77 12.86
CA PRO A 21 28.31 19.84 12.03
C PRO A 21 28.97 19.39 10.71
N GLN A 22 29.28 18.09 10.58
CA GLN A 22 29.85 17.49 9.38
C GLN A 22 28.78 16.96 8.41
N SER A 23 27.55 16.79 8.90
CA SER A 23 26.41 16.30 8.14
C SER A 23 25.64 17.48 7.53
N SER A 24 24.90 17.22 6.46
CA SER A 24 24.06 18.24 5.77
C SER A 24 22.60 18.13 6.18
N GLY A 25 22.33 17.66 7.41
CA GLY A 25 20.98 17.47 7.90
C GLY A 25 20.24 18.80 8.07
N MET A 26 18.92 18.73 8.03
CA MET A 26 18.07 19.92 7.95
C MET A 26 17.97 20.68 9.27
N THR A 27 18.00 19.97 10.40
CA THR A 27 17.72 20.55 11.71
C THR A 27 19.03 20.78 12.47
N LYS A 28 19.28 22.02 12.89
CA LYS A 28 20.48 22.40 13.65
C LYS A 28 20.10 22.86 15.05
N CYS A 29 21.04 22.79 15.99
CA CYS A 29 20.86 23.35 17.33
C CYS A 29 20.62 24.88 17.32
N SER A 30 21.02 25.58 16.25
CA SER A 30 20.69 27.00 16.04
C SER A 30 19.21 27.26 15.79
N ASP A 31 18.46 26.25 15.35
CA ASP A 31 17.07 26.40 14.92
C ASP A 31 16.09 26.20 16.09
N ILE A 32 16.62 25.90 17.28
CA ILE A 32 15.84 25.74 18.50
C ILE A 32 15.15 27.08 18.82
N PRO A 33 13.81 27.10 18.92
CA PRO A 33 13.07 28.33 19.17
C PRO A 33 13.39 28.88 20.56
N LYS A 34 13.31 30.21 20.70
CA LYS A 34 13.43 30.87 22.00
C LYS A 34 12.35 30.36 22.95
N LEU A 35 12.67 30.23 24.24
CA LEU A 35 11.74 29.79 25.26
C LEU A 35 10.53 30.73 25.35
N ARG A 36 9.32 30.17 25.26
CA ARG A 36 8.06 30.92 25.41
C ARG A 36 7.37 30.55 26.72
N LYS A 37 6.99 31.54 27.51
CA LYS A 37 6.21 31.39 28.75
C LYS A 37 4.89 32.13 28.59
N GLY A 38 3.85 31.41 28.14
CA GLY A 38 2.60 32.03 27.71
C GLY A 38 2.83 32.96 26.51
N ASN A 39 2.41 34.22 26.63
CA ASN A 39 2.61 35.23 25.57
C ASN A 39 3.98 35.91 25.60
N LEU A 40 4.82 35.65 26.60
CA LEU A 40 6.15 36.25 26.72
C LEU A 40 7.21 35.36 26.08
N THR A 41 8.01 35.92 25.17
CA THR A 41 9.23 35.30 24.65
C THR A 41 10.40 35.70 25.53
N CYS A 42 11.11 34.71 26.07
CA CYS A 42 12.32 34.96 26.85
C CYS A 42 13.47 35.29 25.90
N GLU A 43 14.15 36.42 26.13
CA GLU A 43 15.27 36.88 25.30
C GLU A 43 16.55 37.13 26.09
N LEU A 44 16.46 37.23 27.42
CA LEU A 44 17.59 37.55 28.27
C LEU A 44 18.54 36.34 28.40
N ASP A 45 19.84 36.61 28.54
CA ASP A 45 20.80 35.63 29.01
C ASP A 45 20.86 35.58 30.55
N PHE A 46 21.51 34.55 31.08
CA PHE A 46 21.63 34.39 32.53
C PHE A 46 22.40 35.54 33.18
N HIS A 47 23.47 36.04 32.53
CA HIS A 47 24.33 37.09 33.09
C HIS A 47 23.60 38.43 33.19
N THR A 48 22.93 38.87 32.13
CA THR A 48 22.13 40.10 32.09
C THR A 48 20.98 40.02 33.09
N TYR A 49 20.30 38.87 33.18
CA TYR A 49 19.24 38.69 34.17
C TYR A 49 19.78 38.83 35.60
N ASN A 50 20.94 38.23 35.91
CA ASN A 50 21.53 38.33 37.24
C ASN A 50 22.06 39.74 37.57
N GLU A 51 22.63 40.43 36.58
CA GLU A 51 23.06 41.82 36.71
C GLU A 51 21.87 42.74 36.99
N GLN A 52 20.77 42.59 36.25
CA GLN A 52 19.53 43.36 36.47
C GLN A 52 18.92 43.07 37.84
N SER A 53 18.95 41.81 38.29
CA SER A 53 18.49 41.39 39.61
C SER A 53 19.29 42.05 40.73
N SER A 54 20.61 42.13 40.56
CA SER A 54 21.55 42.67 41.54
C SER A 54 21.52 44.21 41.57
N LYS A 55 21.30 44.87 40.43
CA LYS A 55 21.20 46.33 40.31
C LYS A 55 19.91 46.89 40.90
N TYR A 56 18.83 46.10 40.90
CA TYR A 56 17.52 46.49 41.44
C TYR A 56 16.97 45.40 42.38
N PRO A 57 17.54 45.24 43.58
CA PRO A 57 17.11 44.21 44.52
C PRO A 57 15.64 44.41 44.91
N GLY A 58 14.83 43.36 44.78
CA GLY A 58 13.41 43.37 45.15
C GLY A 58 12.44 43.95 44.12
N LYS A 59 12.91 44.43 42.95
CA LYS A 59 12.03 44.81 41.84
C LYS A 59 11.79 43.64 40.88
N PRO A 60 10.56 43.46 40.36
CA PRO A 60 10.30 42.47 39.34
C PRO A 60 11.05 42.84 38.05
N ILE A 61 11.86 41.90 37.55
CA ILE A 61 12.59 42.07 36.28
C ILE A 61 11.59 41.87 35.14
N ASN A 62 11.56 42.83 34.20
CA ASN A 62 10.77 42.70 32.99
C ASN A 62 11.47 41.79 31.99
N GLY A 63 11.28 40.48 32.17
CA GLY A 63 11.79 39.48 31.25
C GLY A 63 12.08 38.13 31.91
N CYS A 64 12.43 37.17 31.08
CA CYS A 64 12.86 35.85 31.53
C CYS A 64 14.09 35.40 30.74
N VAL A 65 14.88 34.52 31.37
CA VAL A 65 16.07 33.93 30.77
C VAL A 65 15.66 32.92 29.69
N ASN A 66 16.23 33.05 28.50
CA ASN A 66 16.07 32.08 27.44
C ASN A 66 17.00 30.88 27.67
N TRP A 67 16.55 29.87 28.39
CA TRP A 67 17.40 28.69 28.63
C TRP A 67 17.71 27.88 27.36
N ASN A 68 16.87 27.98 26.33
CA ASN A 68 17.06 27.24 25.08
C ASN A 68 18.34 27.65 24.34
N GLN A 69 18.86 28.85 24.57
CA GLN A 69 20.09 29.34 23.93
C GLN A 69 21.36 28.55 24.30
N TYR A 70 21.30 27.76 25.38
CA TYR A 70 22.44 26.97 25.86
C TYR A 70 22.52 25.57 25.22
N TYR A 71 21.47 25.12 24.51
CA TYR A 71 21.49 23.88 23.74
C TYR A 71 22.21 24.09 22.40
N LYS A 72 23.54 24.17 22.42
CA LYS A 72 24.36 24.47 21.23
C LYS A 72 25.05 23.24 20.61
N PHE A 73 25.21 22.18 21.39
CA PHE A 73 25.99 21.01 20.99
C PHE A 73 25.07 19.87 20.60
N CYS A 74 25.27 19.35 19.39
CA CYS A 74 24.60 18.15 18.91
C CYS A 74 25.47 16.93 19.21
N ASN A 75 25.05 16.09 20.17
CA ASN A 75 25.73 14.87 20.58
C ASN A 75 24.76 13.69 20.55
N VAL A 76 25.32 12.49 20.43
CA VAL A 76 24.55 11.24 20.50
C VAL A 76 23.92 11.12 21.89
N SER A 77 22.64 10.78 21.93
CA SER A 77 21.87 10.54 23.16
C SER A 77 21.78 9.05 23.47
N ASP A 78 21.48 8.71 24.73
CA ASP A 78 21.32 7.31 25.16
C ASP A 78 20.00 6.67 24.67
N LYS A 79 19.01 7.49 24.25
CA LYS A 79 17.69 7.01 23.82
C LYS A 79 17.39 7.44 22.39
N ASN A 80 17.02 6.48 21.55
CA ASN A 80 16.54 6.72 20.20
C ASN A 80 15.06 7.14 20.18
N PRO A 81 14.57 7.76 19.08
CA PRO A 81 13.16 8.10 18.90
C PRO A 81 12.22 6.90 19.10
N TYR A 82 10.96 7.18 19.46
CA TYR A 82 9.95 6.17 19.81
C TYR A 82 10.43 5.21 20.91
N SER A 83 11.01 5.74 21.98
CA SER A 83 11.49 4.96 23.13
C SER A 83 12.51 3.86 22.77
N GLY A 84 13.31 4.05 21.72
CA GLY A 84 14.30 3.06 21.31
C GLY A 84 13.85 2.10 20.21
N SER A 85 12.58 2.14 19.79
CA SER A 85 12.05 1.19 18.80
C SER A 85 12.52 1.44 17.37
N ILE A 86 12.92 2.67 17.04
CA ILE A 86 13.42 3.02 15.70
C ILE A 86 14.90 3.35 15.82
N SER A 87 15.76 2.40 15.46
CA SER A 87 17.19 2.61 15.40
C SER A 87 17.87 1.76 14.33
N PHE A 88 19.04 2.23 13.88
CA PHE A 88 19.89 1.55 12.90
C PHE A 88 21.19 1.03 13.53
N ASP A 89 21.29 1.05 14.87
CA ASP A 89 22.48 0.64 15.61
C ASP A 89 22.74 -0.88 15.50
N ASN A 90 21.66 -1.65 15.34
CA ASN A 90 21.68 -3.09 15.26
C ASN A 90 21.03 -3.56 13.95
N ILE A 91 21.60 -4.60 13.34
CA ILE A 91 21.06 -5.15 12.09
C ILE A 91 19.62 -5.64 12.22
N GLY A 92 19.24 -6.22 13.37
CA GLY A 92 17.87 -6.70 13.61
C GLY A 92 16.85 -5.56 13.70
N LEU A 93 17.18 -4.46 14.40
CA LEU A 93 16.32 -3.28 14.48
C LEU A 93 16.23 -2.58 13.13
N ALA A 94 17.34 -2.48 12.40
CA ALA A 94 17.36 -1.94 11.05
C ALA A 94 16.41 -2.71 10.12
N TRP A 95 16.36 -4.05 10.21
CA TRP A 95 15.43 -4.87 9.44
C TRP A 95 13.96 -4.60 9.77
N VAL A 96 13.63 -4.43 11.06
CA VAL A 96 12.27 -4.07 11.49
C VAL A 96 11.89 -2.69 10.92
N VAL A 97 12.79 -1.73 10.97
CA VAL A 97 12.56 -0.39 10.41
C VAL A 97 12.37 -0.44 8.89
N ILE A 98 13.18 -1.22 8.16
CA ILE A 98 13.01 -1.42 6.72
C ILE A 98 11.66 -2.04 6.40
N PHE A 99 11.24 -3.07 7.15
CA PHE A 99 9.93 -3.68 6.98
C PHE A 99 8.79 -2.67 7.18
N GLN A 100 8.89 -1.82 8.21
CA GLN A 100 7.92 -0.76 8.49
C GLN A 100 7.87 0.32 7.39
N ILE A 101 9.02 0.67 6.80
CA ILE A 101 9.06 1.60 5.67
C ILE A 101 8.34 0.99 4.45
N ILE A 102 8.58 -0.30 4.16
CA ILE A 102 7.97 -0.99 3.02
C ILE A 102 6.45 -1.18 3.21
N SER A 103 5.98 -1.33 4.44
CA SER A 103 4.54 -1.43 4.75
C SER A 103 3.79 -0.10 4.62
N LEU A 104 4.49 1.00 4.30
CA LEU A 104 3.94 2.37 4.21
C LEU A 104 3.33 2.88 5.52
N GLU A 105 3.73 2.30 6.65
CA GLU A 105 3.25 2.74 7.96
C GLU A 105 4.30 3.62 8.63
N ASN A 106 3.92 4.86 8.99
CA ASN A 106 4.79 5.80 9.71
C ASN A 106 6.13 6.11 9.01
N TRP A 107 6.30 5.73 7.73
CA TRP A 107 7.56 5.86 6.99
C TRP A 107 7.99 7.31 6.78
N VAL A 108 7.03 8.22 6.63
CA VAL A 108 7.27 9.66 6.43
C VAL A 108 7.95 10.26 7.66
N ASN A 109 7.50 9.89 8.86
CA ASN A 109 8.07 10.38 10.11
C ASN A 109 9.51 9.86 10.30
N ILE A 110 9.75 8.58 9.96
CA ILE A 110 11.10 7.98 9.98
C ILE A 110 12.04 8.70 9.02
N MET A 111 11.56 8.97 7.79
CA MET A 111 12.31 9.73 6.80
C MET A 111 12.67 11.13 7.33
N TYR A 112 11.72 11.86 7.94
CA TYR A 112 11.99 13.18 8.50
C TYR A 112 13.07 13.14 9.59
N TYR A 113 13.04 12.15 10.49
CA TYR A 113 14.11 12.02 11.50
C TYR A 113 15.51 11.82 10.88
N ILE A 114 15.59 11.08 9.78
CA ILE A 114 16.87 10.84 9.09
C ILE A 114 17.31 12.08 8.31
N GLN A 115 16.39 12.77 7.65
CA GLN A 115 16.68 14.01 6.92
C GLN A 115 17.20 15.11 7.85
N ASP A 116 16.63 15.20 9.05
CA ASP A 116 17.05 16.14 10.07
C ASP A 116 18.49 15.88 10.56
N ALA A 117 18.90 14.61 10.64
CA ALA A 117 20.23 14.21 11.10
C ALA A 117 21.31 14.23 9.99
N HIS A 118 20.99 13.73 8.80
CA HIS A 118 21.97 13.35 7.79
C HIS A 118 21.97 14.27 6.55
N SER A 119 20.88 14.30 5.77
CA SER A 119 20.78 15.12 4.56
C SER A 119 19.35 15.28 4.04
N PHE A 120 19.08 16.40 3.37
CA PHE A 120 17.82 16.61 2.66
C PHE A 120 17.58 15.56 1.56
N TRP A 121 18.63 15.13 0.86
CA TRP A 121 18.53 14.26 -0.33
C TRP A 121 18.15 12.81 -0.03
N ASP A 122 18.03 12.44 1.25
CA ASP A 122 17.73 11.07 1.67
C ASP A 122 16.32 10.62 1.24
N TRP A 123 15.40 11.54 0.93
CA TRP A 123 14.06 11.17 0.45
C TRP A 123 14.07 10.31 -0.82
N ILE A 124 15.06 10.50 -1.71
CA ILE A 124 15.18 9.73 -2.95
C ILE A 124 15.48 8.26 -2.63
N TYR A 125 16.35 8.02 -1.65
CA TYR A 125 16.65 6.66 -1.17
C TYR A 125 15.40 5.98 -0.62
N PHE A 126 14.60 6.69 0.18
CA PHE A 126 13.35 6.17 0.73
C PHE A 126 12.32 5.82 -0.34
N VAL A 127 12.13 6.68 -1.34
CA VAL A 127 11.20 6.43 -2.45
C VAL A 127 11.64 5.20 -3.26
N CYS A 128 12.92 5.10 -3.60
CA CYS A 128 13.46 3.93 -4.31
C CYS A 128 13.27 2.64 -3.50
N LEU A 129 13.54 2.67 -2.19
CA LEU A 129 13.36 1.54 -1.29
C LEU A 129 11.90 1.09 -1.21
N ILE A 130 10.96 2.03 -1.11
CA ILE A 130 9.52 1.74 -1.11
C ILE A 130 9.10 1.10 -2.43
N VAL A 131 9.46 1.69 -3.57
CA VAL A 131 9.06 1.15 -4.88
C VAL A 131 9.57 -0.28 -5.08
N ILE A 132 10.85 -0.50 -4.80
CA ILE A 132 11.48 -1.82 -4.98
C ILE A 132 10.94 -2.80 -3.94
N GLY A 133 10.87 -2.41 -2.67
CA GLY A 133 10.43 -3.25 -1.56
C GLY A 133 8.96 -3.65 -1.68
N SER A 134 8.07 -2.70 -1.96
CA SER A 134 6.64 -2.97 -2.14
C SER A 134 6.38 -3.83 -3.38
N PHE A 135 7.15 -3.66 -4.47
CA PHE A 135 7.06 -4.55 -5.62
C PHE A 135 7.34 -6.00 -5.23
N PHE A 136 8.42 -6.26 -4.47
CA PHE A 136 8.71 -7.60 -3.99
C PHE A 136 7.65 -8.12 -3.02
N MET A 137 7.21 -7.31 -2.04
CA MET A 137 6.18 -7.72 -1.09
C MET A 137 4.87 -8.11 -1.77
N ILE A 138 4.38 -7.31 -2.72
CA ILE A 138 3.16 -7.62 -3.47
C ILE A 138 3.34 -8.91 -4.25
N ASN A 139 4.45 -9.06 -4.96
CA ASN A 139 4.71 -10.26 -5.76
C ASN A 139 4.81 -11.52 -4.90
N LEU A 140 5.44 -11.45 -3.73
CA LEU A 140 5.51 -12.56 -2.78
C LEU A 140 4.12 -12.92 -2.25
N CYS A 141 3.33 -11.92 -1.85
CA CYS A 141 1.95 -12.13 -1.41
C CYS A 141 1.08 -12.75 -2.51
N LEU A 142 1.19 -12.27 -3.75
CA LEU A 142 0.43 -12.81 -4.89
C LEU A 142 0.75 -14.27 -5.15
N VAL A 143 2.04 -14.64 -5.14
CA VAL A 143 2.46 -16.03 -5.32
C VAL A 143 1.87 -16.92 -4.23
N VAL A 144 1.94 -16.50 -2.97
CA VAL A 144 1.38 -17.25 -1.83
C VAL A 144 -0.15 -17.37 -1.92
N ILE A 145 -0.86 -16.30 -2.26
CA ILE A 145 -2.31 -16.34 -2.44
C ILE A 145 -2.68 -17.29 -3.58
N ALA A 146 -1.95 -17.23 -4.71
CA ALA A 146 -2.20 -18.09 -5.86
C ALA A 146 -1.96 -19.58 -5.55
N THR A 147 -0.89 -19.91 -4.82
CA THR A 147 -0.63 -21.30 -4.41
C THR A 147 -1.71 -21.81 -3.47
N GLN A 148 -2.07 -21.03 -2.45
CA GLN A 148 -3.13 -21.39 -1.49
C GLN A 148 -4.50 -21.54 -2.17
N PHE A 149 -4.81 -20.67 -3.14
CA PHE A 149 -6.05 -20.76 -3.90
C PHE A 149 -6.10 -22.02 -4.77
N ARG A 150 -4.98 -22.38 -5.42
CA ARG A 150 -4.86 -23.62 -6.20
C ARG A 150 -5.02 -24.85 -5.34
N GLU A 151 -4.40 -24.88 -4.16
CA GLU A 151 -4.52 -25.99 -3.22
C GLU A 151 -5.94 -26.13 -2.68
N THR A 152 -6.58 -25.03 -2.30
CA THR A 152 -7.97 -25.00 -1.83
C THR A 152 -8.93 -25.48 -2.92
N LYS A 153 -8.81 -24.95 -4.15
CA LYS A 153 -9.62 -25.41 -5.28
C LYS A 153 -9.43 -26.89 -5.59
N LYS A 154 -8.20 -27.40 -5.52
CA LYS A 154 -7.92 -28.83 -5.71
C LYS A 154 -8.64 -29.67 -4.64
N ARG A 155 -8.55 -29.26 -3.37
CA ARG A 155 -9.20 -29.94 -2.24
C ARG A 155 -10.73 -29.95 -2.35
N GLU A 156 -11.33 -28.84 -2.77
CA GLU A 156 -12.78 -28.76 -3.00
C GLU A 156 -13.23 -29.62 -4.18
N THR A 157 -12.47 -29.61 -5.28
CA THR A 157 -12.77 -30.42 -6.46
C THR A 157 -12.70 -31.92 -6.15
N GLU A 158 -11.69 -32.35 -5.39
CA GLU A 158 -11.57 -33.75 -4.94
C GLU A 158 -12.71 -34.15 -3.99
N ARG A 159 -13.16 -33.26 -3.10
CA ARG A 159 -14.33 -33.49 -2.24
C ARG A 159 -15.61 -33.67 -3.07
N MET A 160 -15.87 -32.77 -4.02
CA MET A 160 -17.02 -32.88 -4.93
C MET A 160 -17.01 -34.17 -5.74
N LEU A 161 -15.84 -34.59 -6.26
CA LEU A 161 -15.70 -35.85 -6.99
C LEU A 161 -16.00 -37.07 -6.11
N ASN A 162 -15.56 -37.06 -4.84
CA ASN A 162 -15.84 -38.14 -3.91
C ASN A 162 -17.32 -38.22 -3.49
N GLU A 163 -17.99 -37.07 -3.33
CA GLU A 163 -19.44 -37.03 -3.12
C GLU A 163 -20.22 -37.62 -4.30
N ARG A 164 -19.85 -37.25 -5.53
CA ARG A 164 -20.41 -37.86 -6.75
C ARG A 164 -20.21 -39.37 -6.79
N ARG A 165 -19.01 -39.87 -6.45
CA ARG A 165 -18.73 -41.32 -6.39
C ARG A 165 -19.55 -42.05 -5.33
N ARG A 166 -19.80 -41.42 -4.17
CA ARG A 166 -20.67 -42.00 -3.13
C ARG A 166 -22.12 -42.07 -3.59
N PHE A 167 -22.65 -41.00 -4.19
CA PHE A 167 -24.01 -41.00 -4.75
C PHE A 167 -24.19 -42.04 -5.86
N SER A 168 -23.18 -42.19 -6.74
CA SER A 168 -23.17 -43.24 -7.78
C SER A 168 -23.18 -44.66 -7.20
N ARG A 169 -22.55 -44.91 -6.03
CA ARG A 169 -22.57 -46.23 -5.37
C ARG A 169 -23.87 -46.53 -4.62
N SER A 170 -24.57 -45.52 -4.10
CA SER A 170 -25.84 -45.72 -3.38
C SER A 170 -27.06 -45.94 -4.29
N SER A 171 -27.00 -45.57 -5.58
CA SER A 171 -28.09 -45.80 -6.56
C SER A 171 -28.00 -47.16 -7.28
N SER A 172 -27.72 -48.24 -6.54
CA SER A 172 -27.57 -49.59 -7.14
C SER A 172 -28.89 -50.38 -7.30
N THR A 173 -30.04 -49.82 -6.93
CA THR A 173 -31.35 -50.45 -7.17
C THR A 173 -32.41 -49.39 -7.45
N LEU A 174 -32.61 -49.12 -8.75
CA LEU A 174 -33.83 -48.69 -9.45
C LEU A 174 -33.47 -47.72 -10.59
N LEU A 175 -33.44 -48.27 -11.81
CA LEU A 175 -33.42 -47.59 -13.11
C LEU A 175 -32.28 -46.58 -13.32
N SER A 176 -31.16 -47.15 -13.74
CA SER A 176 -30.09 -46.50 -14.49
C SER A 176 -30.61 -45.82 -15.76
N ASP A 177 -30.73 -44.50 -15.72
CA ASP A 177 -30.55 -43.64 -16.90
C ASP A 177 -29.61 -42.52 -16.45
N GLU A 178 -28.36 -42.57 -16.93
CA GLU A 178 -27.37 -41.53 -16.65
C GLU A 178 -27.86 -40.19 -17.24
N PRO A 179 -27.82 -39.07 -16.49
CA PRO A 179 -27.86 -37.79 -17.15
C PRO A 179 -26.50 -37.63 -17.85
N GLY A 180 -26.47 -37.96 -19.14
CA GLY A 180 -25.50 -37.38 -20.06
C GLY A 180 -25.43 -35.88 -19.80
N SER A 181 -24.23 -35.31 -19.89
CA SER A 181 -24.02 -33.89 -19.62
C SER A 181 -25.12 -33.07 -20.31
N CYS A 182 -25.74 -32.09 -19.62
CA CYS A 182 -26.81 -31.23 -20.19
C CYS A 182 -26.48 -30.66 -21.60
N TRP A 183 -25.20 -30.63 -21.94
CA TRP A 183 -24.67 -30.29 -23.24
C TRP A 183 -24.89 -31.34 -24.35
N GLU A 184 -25.02 -32.64 -24.05
CA GLU A 184 -25.28 -33.70 -25.04
C GLU A 184 -26.72 -33.68 -25.58
N GLU A 185 -27.72 -33.42 -24.73
CA GLU A 185 -29.10 -33.24 -25.21
C GLU A 185 -29.27 -31.95 -26.01
N THR A 186 -28.61 -30.86 -25.58
CA THR A 186 -28.65 -29.59 -26.30
C THR A 186 -27.95 -29.68 -27.67
N ILE A 187 -26.83 -30.40 -27.79
CA ILE A 187 -26.19 -30.67 -29.09
C ILE A 187 -27.11 -31.48 -30.02
N LYS A 188 -27.78 -32.52 -29.51
CA LYS A 188 -28.76 -33.32 -30.30
C LYS A 188 -29.93 -32.46 -30.79
N TYR A 189 -30.44 -31.57 -29.96
CA TYR A 189 -31.50 -30.63 -30.35
C TYR A 189 -31.02 -29.65 -31.43
N MET A 190 -29.81 -29.11 -31.28
CA MET A 190 -29.20 -28.19 -32.25
C MET A 190 -28.93 -28.86 -33.60
N GLU A 191 -28.48 -30.13 -33.62
CA GLU A 191 -28.34 -30.88 -34.87
C GLU A 191 -29.68 -31.09 -35.59
N CYS A 192 -30.76 -31.36 -34.84
CA CYS A 192 -32.10 -31.53 -35.41
C CYS A 192 -32.60 -30.21 -36.03
N LEU A 193 -32.44 -29.10 -35.29
CA LEU A 193 -32.78 -27.76 -35.77
C LEU A 193 -31.97 -27.37 -37.01
N TYR A 194 -30.67 -27.64 -37.02
CA TYR A 194 -29.80 -27.38 -38.16
C TYR A 194 -30.24 -28.17 -39.40
N LYS A 195 -30.49 -29.48 -39.25
CA LYS A 195 -30.99 -30.34 -40.35
C LYS A 195 -32.33 -29.85 -40.88
N HIS A 196 -33.22 -29.40 -40.01
CA HIS A 196 -34.55 -28.88 -40.39
C HIS A 196 -34.45 -27.53 -41.12
N ALA A 197 -33.65 -26.59 -40.61
CA ALA A 197 -33.42 -25.29 -41.22
C ALA A 197 -32.74 -25.42 -42.59
N HIS A 198 -31.70 -26.27 -42.68
CA HIS A 198 -30.98 -26.53 -43.92
C HIS A 198 -31.90 -27.08 -45.01
N LYS A 199 -32.79 -28.02 -44.69
CA LYS A 199 -33.80 -28.53 -45.64
C LYS A 199 -34.73 -27.43 -46.15
N LYS A 200 -35.27 -26.59 -45.24
CA LYS A 200 -36.17 -25.48 -45.63
C LYS A 200 -35.47 -24.45 -46.52
N ILE A 201 -34.25 -24.04 -46.18
CA ILE A 201 -33.45 -23.09 -46.96
C ILE A 201 -33.17 -23.67 -48.36
N ASN A 202 -32.81 -24.95 -48.46
CA ASN A 202 -32.49 -25.56 -49.75
C ASN A 202 -33.73 -25.68 -50.67
N ILE A 203 -34.92 -25.94 -50.11
CA ILE A 203 -36.19 -25.92 -50.86
C ILE A 203 -36.51 -24.50 -51.34
N LEU A 204 -36.40 -23.49 -50.47
CA LEU A 204 -36.62 -22.09 -50.84
C LEU A 204 -35.64 -21.62 -51.93
N TRP A 205 -34.38 -22.02 -51.83
CA TRP A 205 -33.35 -21.69 -52.81
C TRP A 205 -33.63 -22.35 -54.17
N LYS A 206 -34.08 -23.61 -54.19
CA LYS A 206 -34.54 -24.28 -55.42
C LYS A 206 -35.74 -23.56 -56.05
N ASN A 207 -36.74 -23.18 -55.26
CA ASN A 207 -37.92 -22.46 -55.75
C ASN A 207 -37.56 -21.07 -56.29
N TYR A 208 -36.69 -20.33 -55.60
CA TYR A 208 -36.17 -19.06 -56.06
C TYR A 208 -35.41 -19.21 -57.39
N LYS A 209 -34.54 -20.22 -57.50
CA LYS A 209 -33.79 -20.50 -58.73
C LYS A 209 -34.70 -20.85 -59.92
N LEU A 210 -35.78 -21.61 -59.70
CA LEU A 210 -36.78 -21.94 -60.71
C LEU A 210 -37.58 -20.72 -61.14
N ASN A 211 -38.02 -19.89 -60.18
CA ASN A 211 -38.72 -18.63 -60.49
C ASN A 211 -37.82 -17.67 -61.28
N HIS A 212 -36.55 -17.54 -60.91
CA HIS A 212 -35.60 -16.72 -61.65
C HIS A 212 -35.33 -17.25 -63.07
N ALA A 213 -35.33 -18.57 -63.27
CA ALA A 213 -35.21 -19.16 -64.60
C ALA A 213 -36.46 -18.90 -65.46
N ASN A 214 -37.66 -19.01 -64.89
CA ASN A 214 -38.92 -18.69 -65.57
C ASN A 214 -39.02 -17.21 -65.95
N VAL A 215 -38.63 -16.29 -65.06
CA VAL A 215 -38.61 -14.85 -65.38
C VAL A 215 -37.66 -14.55 -66.54
N ARG A 216 -36.44 -15.12 -66.54
CA ARG A 216 -35.51 -14.97 -67.69
C ARG A 216 -36.03 -15.58 -68.98
N LEU A 217 -36.87 -16.62 -68.91
CA LEU A 217 -37.50 -17.24 -70.09
C LEU A 217 -38.60 -16.33 -70.64
N ILE A 218 -39.42 -15.76 -69.75
CA ILE A 218 -40.49 -14.81 -70.09
C ILE A 218 -39.89 -13.54 -70.72
N ASP A 219 -38.83 -12.98 -70.12
CA ASP A 219 -38.13 -11.81 -70.67
C ASP A 219 -37.55 -12.08 -72.07
N LYS A 220 -37.05 -13.29 -72.32
CA LYS A 220 -36.56 -13.71 -73.65
C LYS A 220 -37.66 -13.92 -74.70
N ILE A 221 -38.89 -14.22 -74.27
CA ILE A 221 -40.06 -14.37 -75.15
C ILE A 221 -40.68 -13.01 -75.47
N LEU A 222 -40.67 -12.06 -74.53
CA LEU A 222 -41.20 -10.70 -74.71
C LEU A 222 -40.29 -9.76 -75.53
N LEU A 223 -39.00 -10.09 -75.66
CA LEU A 223 -38.00 -9.31 -76.42
C LEU A 223 -37.75 -9.84 -77.85
N LYS A 224 -38.64 -10.68 -78.38
CA LYS A 224 -38.56 -11.27 -79.72
C LYS A 224 -39.88 -11.10 -80.47
#